data_AF-A0A369Y2D2-F1
#
_entry.id   AF-A0A369Y2D2-F1
#
_cell.length_a   1.000
_cell.length_b   1.000
_cell.length_c   1.000
_cell.angle_alpha   90.00
_cell.angle_beta   90.00
_cell.angle_gamma   90.00
#
_symmetry.space_group_name_H-M   'P 1'
#
loop_
_entity.id
_entity.type
_entity.pdbx_description
1 polymer ?
#
loop_
_entity_poly.entity_id
_entity_poly.type
_entity_poly.pdbx_seq_one_letter_code
_entity_poly.pdbx_strand_id
1 'polypeptide(L)'
;MKRDNIKYTIGEVQQHKLIEFGLDIKDAFIISYLKDMKTWKTILEKSVDGDNYMWVDYQKLLTYLPALKINSNDVLSRRLKKYEALGLIKRHLHKNLVYGSYNFIFLEEKFNTLFEFNKIEDNEDEIEEMKKKMGLLGQQTPHPTQKSCGFDSKVASTPSQKSSDNTPINILPQKDSSSTKGNPAAASDEIILKTIKELIVRNGFKNYNSQTLKNIKNYSKGSVGEVEKVIEFMKSKNKPLNSKILVAILKDKDHRIVESIDLKKITRKEKITFMVKNLGESEIRSMRNSILKNIGYECQGVDDDLGNQLCKKYNKLKTQEVLYEKKSEKVIV
;
A
#
# COMPACT_ATOMS: atom_id res chain seq x y z
N MET A 1 -45.66 -34.86 4.73
CA MET A 1 -44.41 -34.23 5.16
C MET A 1 -44.43 -32.80 4.65
N LYS A 2 -44.72 -31.82 5.51
CA LYS A 2 -44.67 -30.40 5.13
C LYS A 2 -43.22 -30.12 4.71
N ARG A 3 -43.01 -29.73 3.45
CA ARG A 3 -41.72 -29.17 3.05
C ARG A 3 -41.66 -27.81 3.71
N ASP A 4 -40.92 -27.71 4.81
CA ASP A 4 -40.51 -26.41 5.29
C ASP A 4 -39.78 -25.74 4.12
N ASN A 5 -40.35 -24.65 3.60
CA ASN A 5 -39.76 -23.90 2.49
C ASN A 5 -38.51 -23.17 3.01
N ILE A 6 -37.42 -23.92 3.17
CA ILE A 6 -36.09 -23.36 3.32
C ILE A 6 -35.77 -22.73 1.96
N LYS A 7 -35.72 -21.40 1.89
CA LYS A 7 -35.42 -20.75 0.62
C LYS A 7 -34.38 -19.65 0.75
N TYR A 8 -33.45 -19.72 -0.21
CA TYR A 8 -32.48 -18.69 -0.62
C TYR A 8 -31.20 -18.60 0.22
N THR A 9 -30.46 -19.72 0.29
CA THR A 9 -29.03 -19.65 0.58
C THR A 9 -28.19 -19.69 -0.70
N ILE A 10 -27.01 -19.09 -0.67
CA ILE A 10 -25.96 -19.26 -1.68
C ILE A 10 -24.72 -19.66 -0.90
N GLY A 11 -24.14 -20.82 -1.20
CA GLY A 11 -23.04 -21.37 -0.39
C GLY A 11 -23.43 -21.43 1.09
N GLU A 12 -24.62 -21.96 1.41
CA GLU A 12 -25.15 -22.01 2.79
C GLU A 12 -25.42 -20.66 3.49
N VAL A 13 -24.99 -19.53 2.92
CA VAL A 13 -25.21 -18.20 3.50
C VAL A 13 -26.56 -17.67 3.08
N GLN A 14 -27.31 -17.08 4.01
CA GLN A 14 -28.60 -16.46 3.75
C GLN A 14 -28.46 -15.27 2.79
N GLN A 15 -29.21 -15.26 1.69
CA GLN A 15 -29.10 -14.21 0.67
C GLN A 15 -29.45 -12.82 1.20
N HIS A 16 -30.44 -12.69 2.09
CA HIS A 16 -30.77 -11.40 2.70
C HIS A 16 -29.61 -10.84 3.53
N LYS A 17 -28.84 -11.71 4.21
CA LYS A 17 -27.62 -11.31 4.93
C LYS A 17 -26.51 -10.88 3.97
N LEU A 18 -26.36 -11.55 2.83
CA LEU A 18 -25.42 -11.09 1.80
C LEU A 18 -25.75 -9.66 1.36
N ILE A 19 -27.03 -9.36 1.11
CA ILE A 19 -27.47 -8.01 0.73
C ILE A 19 -27.23 -7.01 1.87
N GLU A 20 -27.65 -7.34 3.09
CA GLU A 20 -27.47 -6.50 4.30
C GLU A 20 -26.01 -6.09 4.50
N PHE A 21 -25.08 -7.02 4.31
CA PHE A 21 -23.64 -6.79 4.46
C PHE A 21 -22.95 -6.31 3.17
N GLY A 22 -23.69 -6.10 2.08
CA GLY A 22 -23.14 -5.72 0.77
C GLY A 22 -22.15 -6.74 0.21
N LEU A 23 -22.35 -8.02 0.48
CA LEU A 23 -21.56 -9.17 0.05
C LEU A 23 -22.09 -9.74 -1.27
N ASP A 24 -21.18 -10.21 -2.14
CA ASP A 24 -21.56 -10.83 -3.42
C ASP A 24 -21.62 -12.37 -3.33
N ILE A 25 -21.99 -13.01 -4.43
CA ILE A 25 -22.08 -14.47 -4.54
C ILE A 25 -20.75 -15.16 -4.24
N LYS A 26 -19.60 -14.55 -4.60
CA LYS A 26 -18.29 -15.14 -4.33
C LYS A 26 -17.96 -15.06 -2.84
N ASP A 27 -18.35 -13.95 -2.20
CA ASP A 27 -18.22 -13.81 -0.75
C ASP A 27 -18.96 -14.95 -0.04
N ALA A 28 -20.16 -15.30 -0.51
CA ALA A 28 -20.96 -16.38 0.05
C ALA A 28 -20.19 -17.72 0.10
N PHE A 29 -19.61 -18.16 -1.01
CA PHE A 29 -18.82 -19.40 -1.07
C PHE A 29 -17.52 -19.35 -0.27
N ILE A 30 -16.85 -18.19 -0.23
CA ILE A 30 -15.66 -18.01 0.62
C ILE A 30 -16.06 -18.16 2.09
N ILE A 31 -17.17 -17.55 2.51
CA ILE A 31 -17.66 -17.60 3.89
C ILE A 31 -18.05 -19.03 4.28
N SER A 32 -18.73 -19.80 3.40
CA SER A 32 -19.00 -21.23 3.66
C SER A 32 -17.69 -22.00 3.88
N TYR A 33 -16.70 -21.78 3.02
CA TYR A 33 -15.40 -22.44 3.17
C TYR A 33 -14.76 -22.12 4.52
N LEU A 34 -14.82 -20.87 4.98
CA LEU A 34 -14.31 -20.47 6.29
C LEU A 34 -15.09 -21.11 7.45
N LYS A 35 -16.40 -21.31 7.30
CA LYS A 35 -17.23 -22.05 8.27
C LYS A 35 -16.78 -23.50 8.37
N ASP A 36 -16.57 -24.15 7.23
CA ASP A 36 -16.20 -25.56 7.15
C ASP A 36 -14.81 -25.85 7.72
N MET A 37 -13.91 -24.87 7.68
CA MET A 37 -12.55 -24.97 8.25
C MET A 37 -12.55 -25.47 9.69
N LYS A 38 -13.56 -25.10 10.51
CA LYS A 38 -13.70 -25.56 11.91
C LYS A 38 -13.91 -27.06 12.05
N THR A 39 -14.38 -27.73 11.00
CA THR A 39 -14.68 -29.18 11.02
C THR A 39 -13.50 -30.02 10.54
N TRP A 40 -12.44 -29.41 10.02
CA TRP A 40 -11.31 -30.14 9.48
C TRP A 40 -10.43 -30.71 10.58
N LYS A 41 -10.08 -31.99 10.45
CA LYS A 41 -9.24 -32.70 11.42
C LYS A 41 -7.82 -32.13 11.56
N THR A 42 -7.33 -31.47 10.50
CA THR A 42 -5.97 -30.97 10.40
C THR A 42 -6.03 -29.54 9.90
N ILE A 43 -6.18 -28.62 10.84
CA ILE A 43 -6.09 -27.18 10.62
C ILE A 43 -4.95 -26.61 11.46
N LEU A 44 -4.14 -25.75 10.86
CA LEU A 44 -3.07 -25.06 11.58
C LEU A 44 -3.70 -23.93 12.39
N GLU A 45 -3.57 -24.02 13.71
CA GLU A 45 -4.10 -23.03 14.64
C GLU A 45 -3.00 -22.29 15.37
N LYS A 46 -3.33 -21.10 15.85
CA LYS A 46 -2.44 -20.27 16.65
C LYS A 46 -3.24 -19.51 17.70
N SER A 47 -2.89 -19.69 18.96
CA SER A 47 -3.45 -18.91 20.05
C SER A 47 -2.82 -17.52 20.11
N VAL A 48 -3.64 -16.48 20.11
CA VAL A 48 -3.23 -15.06 20.23
C VAL A 48 -4.22 -14.38 21.16
N ASP A 49 -3.74 -13.82 22.27
CA ASP A 49 -4.56 -13.12 23.28
C ASP A 49 -5.73 -13.96 23.82
N GLY A 50 -5.56 -15.29 23.88
CA GLY A 50 -6.59 -16.23 24.35
C GLY A 50 -7.56 -16.72 23.26
N ASP A 51 -7.57 -16.08 22.09
CA ASP A 51 -8.36 -16.49 20.93
C ASP A 51 -7.55 -17.48 20.06
N ASN A 52 -8.18 -18.56 19.61
CA ASN A 52 -7.56 -19.54 18.70
C ASN A 52 -7.86 -19.17 17.25
N TYR A 53 -6.85 -18.69 16.53
CA TYR A 53 -6.96 -18.34 15.13
C TYR A 53 -6.58 -19.52 14.23
N MET A 54 -7.31 -19.70 13.13
CA MET A 54 -7.07 -20.72 12.11
C MET A 54 -6.33 -20.13 10.91
N TRP A 55 -5.34 -20.82 10.38
CA TRP A 55 -4.63 -20.40 9.18
C TRP A 55 -5.50 -20.58 7.93
N VAL A 56 -5.64 -19.52 7.13
CA VAL A 56 -6.29 -19.58 5.82
C VAL A 56 -5.23 -19.70 4.73
N ASP A 57 -5.10 -20.90 4.17
CA ASP A 57 -4.31 -21.13 2.97
C ASP A 57 -5.09 -20.67 1.73
N TYR A 58 -4.66 -19.54 1.17
CA TYR A 58 -5.30 -18.96 0.00
C TYR A 58 -5.17 -19.85 -1.24
N GLN A 59 -4.05 -20.56 -1.40
CA GLN A 59 -3.86 -21.43 -2.56
C GLN A 59 -4.79 -22.63 -2.48
N LYS A 60 -4.92 -23.23 -1.29
CA LYS A 60 -5.89 -24.31 -1.05
C LYS A 60 -7.33 -23.85 -1.30
N LEU A 61 -7.71 -22.66 -0.83
CA LEU A 61 -9.04 -22.09 -1.06
C LEU A 61 -9.33 -21.90 -2.55
N LEU A 62 -8.40 -21.28 -3.30
CA LEU A 62 -8.57 -21.04 -4.74
C LEU A 62 -8.63 -22.33 -5.56
N THR A 63 -7.85 -23.34 -5.16
CA THR A 63 -7.87 -24.66 -5.79
C THR A 63 -9.17 -25.40 -5.49
N TYR A 64 -9.75 -25.21 -4.30
CA TYR A 64 -11.04 -25.79 -3.91
C TYR A 64 -12.23 -25.10 -4.60
N LEU A 65 -12.15 -23.79 -4.84
CA LEU A 65 -13.21 -22.98 -5.44
C LEU A 65 -12.80 -22.32 -6.78
N PRO A 66 -12.39 -23.09 -7.80
CA PRO A 66 -11.89 -22.53 -9.06
C PRO A 66 -12.98 -21.77 -9.82
N ALA A 67 -14.25 -22.12 -9.63
CA ALA A 67 -15.40 -21.47 -10.26
C ALA A 67 -15.54 -19.98 -9.86
N LEU A 68 -14.95 -19.55 -8.75
CA LEU A 68 -14.95 -18.15 -8.34
C LEU A 68 -14.12 -17.26 -9.28
N LYS A 69 -13.24 -17.85 -10.09
CA LYS A 69 -12.33 -17.15 -11.01
C LYS A 69 -11.54 -16.05 -10.32
N ILE A 70 -11.08 -16.32 -9.09
CA ILE A 70 -10.22 -15.43 -8.33
C ILE A 70 -8.79 -15.86 -8.59
N ASN A 71 -8.05 -15.07 -9.36
CA ASN A 71 -6.70 -15.45 -9.83
C ASN A 71 -5.58 -14.84 -8.98
N SER A 72 -5.91 -14.13 -7.89
CA SER A 72 -4.92 -13.42 -7.08
C SER A 72 -5.24 -13.47 -5.59
N ASN A 73 -4.20 -13.74 -4.81
CA ASN A 73 -4.21 -13.67 -3.35
C ASN A 73 -4.61 -12.28 -2.83
N ASP A 74 -4.34 -11.21 -3.58
CA ASP A 74 -4.71 -9.85 -3.19
C ASP A 74 -6.23 -9.65 -3.16
N VAL A 75 -6.95 -10.31 -4.07
CA VAL A 75 -8.41 -10.24 -4.12
C VAL A 75 -9.02 -10.92 -2.89
N LEU A 76 -8.51 -12.09 -2.50
CA LEU A 76 -8.90 -12.75 -1.25
C LEU A 76 -8.54 -11.89 -0.04
N SER A 77 -7.34 -11.31 -0.01
CA SER A 77 -6.94 -10.44 1.10
C SER A 77 -7.87 -9.23 1.27
N ARG A 78 -8.30 -8.60 0.17
CA ARG A 78 -9.28 -7.50 0.21
C ARG A 78 -10.65 -7.96 0.73
N ARG A 79 -11.11 -9.15 0.34
CA ARG A 79 -12.36 -9.73 0.83
C ARG A 79 -12.28 -10.06 2.33
N LEU A 80 -11.20 -10.69 2.79
CA LEU A 80 -11.03 -10.93 4.23
C LEU A 80 -10.94 -9.61 5.04
N LYS A 81 -10.29 -8.57 4.51
CA LYS A 81 -10.33 -7.22 5.14
C LYS A 81 -11.74 -6.64 5.21
N LYS A 82 -12.55 -6.86 4.18
CA LYS A 82 -13.97 -6.47 4.18
C LYS A 82 -14.73 -7.21 5.27
N TYR A 83 -14.53 -8.52 5.43
CA TYR A 83 -15.20 -9.30 6.49
C TYR A 83 -14.77 -8.87 7.89
N GLU A 84 -13.49 -8.54 8.05
CA GLU A 84 -12.95 -7.98 9.29
C GLU A 84 -13.60 -6.63 9.63
N ALA A 85 -13.72 -5.73 8.65
CA ALA A 85 -14.40 -4.44 8.82
C ALA A 85 -15.89 -4.58 9.17
N LEU A 86 -16.55 -5.66 8.71
CA LEU A 86 -17.94 -5.98 9.04
C LEU A 86 -18.10 -6.63 10.43
N GLY A 87 -16.99 -6.94 11.12
CA GLY A 87 -16.98 -7.63 12.41
C GLY A 87 -17.36 -9.12 12.30
N LEU A 88 -17.20 -9.72 11.12
CA LEU A 88 -17.48 -11.14 10.90
C LEU A 88 -16.29 -12.02 11.29
N ILE A 89 -15.07 -11.49 11.18
CA ILE A 89 -13.83 -12.19 11.55
C ILE A 89 -12.84 -11.22 12.20
N LYS A 90 -11.89 -11.72 12.98
CA LYS A 90 -10.63 -11.02 13.30
C LYS A 90 -9.50 -11.57 12.45
N ARG A 91 -8.55 -10.74 12.05
CA ARG A 91 -7.35 -11.20 11.32
C ARG A 91 -6.09 -11.01 12.13
N HIS A 92 -5.27 -12.06 12.16
CA HIS A 92 -3.91 -12.01 12.65
C HIS A 92 -2.94 -12.28 11.50
N LEU A 93 -2.06 -11.31 11.21
CA LEU A 93 -1.01 -11.48 10.22
C LEU A 93 0.25 -12.01 10.89
N HIS A 94 0.53 -13.30 10.73
CA HIS A 94 1.78 -13.87 11.18
C HIS A 94 2.86 -13.64 10.11
N LYS A 95 3.90 -12.88 10.45
CA LYS A 95 5.05 -12.66 9.56
C LYS A 95 6.18 -13.57 9.98
N ASN A 96 6.63 -14.40 9.05
CA ASN A 96 7.87 -15.14 9.13
C ASN A 96 8.88 -14.50 8.16
N LEU A 97 10.08 -14.21 8.64
CA LEU A 97 11.07 -13.51 7.80
C LEU A 97 11.66 -14.37 6.69
N VAL A 98 11.61 -15.70 6.83
CA VAL A 98 12.15 -16.65 5.84
C VAL A 98 11.06 -17.09 4.87
N TYR A 99 9.86 -17.40 5.39
CA TYR A 99 8.80 -18.06 4.62
C TYR A 99 7.63 -17.15 4.23
N GLY A 100 7.66 -15.88 4.65
CA GLY A 100 6.67 -14.89 4.23
C GLY A 100 5.56 -14.66 5.26
N SER A 101 4.40 -14.18 4.79
CA SER A 101 3.30 -13.75 5.66
C SER A 101 2.09 -14.68 5.53
N TYR A 102 1.53 -15.07 6.67
CA TYR A 102 0.42 -16.01 6.79
C TYR A 102 -0.78 -15.32 7.46
N ASN A 103 -1.96 -15.50 6.86
CA ASN A 103 -3.19 -14.92 7.38
C ASN A 103 -3.91 -15.95 8.25
N PHE A 104 -3.98 -15.65 9.54
CA PHE A 104 -4.78 -16.38 10.50
C PHE A 104 -6.08 -15.61 10.75
N ILE A 105 -7.18 -16.32 10.91
CA ILE A 105 -8.50 -15.73 11.18
C ILE A 105 -9.15 -16.35 12.39
N PHE A 106 -9.96 -15.55 13.07
CA PHE A 106 -10.88 -16.01 14.10
C PHE A 106 -12.30 -15.64 13.64
N LEU A 107 -13.25 -16.57 13.77
CA LEU A 107 -14.65 -16.33 13.39
C LEU A 107 -15.39 -15.74 14.59
N GLU A 108 -15.89 -14.52 14.44
CA GLU A 108 -16.64 -13.81 15.48
C GLU A 108 -18.04 -14.40 15.66
N GLU A 109 -18.70 -14.12 16.78
CA GLU A 109 -20.09 -14.59 17.02
C GLU A 109 -21.05 -14.12 15.92
N LYS A 110 -20.88 -12.87 15.47
CA LYS A 110 -21.66 -12.28 14.37
C LYS A 110 -21.57 -13.09 13.07
N PHE A 111 -20.50 -13.85 12.87
CA PHE A 111 -20.36 -14.74 11.72
C PHE A 111 -21.50 -15.76 11.62
N ASN A 112 -21.99 -16.27 12.76
CA ASN A 112 -23.03 -17.29 12.78
C ASN A 112 -24.39 -16.76 12.28
N THR A 113 -24.64 -15.46 12.43
CA THR A 113 -25.87 -14.80 11.96
C THR A 113 -26.08 -14.89 10.45
N LEU A 114 -25.00 -15.16 9.69
CA LEU A 114 -25.04 -15.39 8.24
C LEU A 114 -25.77 -16.68 7.85
N PHE A 115 -25.98 -17.59 8.81
CA PHE A 115 -26.52 -18.93 8.59
C PHE A 115 -27.84 -19.18 9.33
N GLU A 116 -28.30 -18.24 10.15
CA GLU A 116 -29.55 -18.36 10.92
C GLU A 116 -30.76 -18.44 9.98
N PHE A 117 -31.67 -19.38 10.25
CA PHE A 117 -32.89 -19.58 9.45
C PHE A 117 -34.05 -18.84 10.08
N ASN A 118 -34.72 -17.99 9.29
CA ASN A 118 -36.04 -17.47 9.61
C ASN A 118 -37.08 -18.16 8.74
N LYS A 119 -38.21 -18.57 9.33
CA LYS A 119 -39.33 -19.14 8.57
C LYS A 119 -39.90 -18.07 7.66
N ILE A 120 -39.98 -18.36 6.37
CA ILE A 120 -40.72 -17.54 5.42
C ILE A 120 -42.09 -18.20 5.30
N GLU A 121 -43.13 -17.50 5.71
CA GLU A 121 -44.51 -17.92 5.47
C GLU A 121 -44.88 -17.50 4.05
N ASP A 122 -45.18 -18.47 3.19
CA ASP A 122 -45.73 -18.17 1.88
C ASP A 122 -47.17 -17.68 2.08
N ASN A 123 -47.49 -16.51 1.55
CA ASN A 123 -48.85 -16.02 1.51
C ASN A 123 -49.59 -16.75 0.36
N GLU A 124 -50.18 -17.91 0.65
CA GLU A 124 -50.85 -18.77 -0.33
C GLU A 124 -51.90 -18.00 -1.16
N ASP A 125 -52.53 -16.99 -0.54
CA ASP A 125 -53.51 -16.10 -1.14
C ASP A 125 -52.95 -15.28 -2.31
N GLU A 126 -51.71 -14.76 -2.22
CA GLU A 126 -51.08 -13.99 -3.30
C GLU A 126 -50.74 -14.88 -4.50
N ILE A 127 -50.30 -16.11 -4.23
CA ILE A 127 -49.97 -17.09 -5.28
C ILE A 127 -51.25 -17.50 -6.03
N GLU A 128 -52.35 -17.71 -5.32
CA GLU A 128 -53.63 -18.05 -5.92
C GLU A 128 -54.23 -16.88 -6.73
N GLU A 129 -54.10 -15.65 -6.23
CA GLU A 129 -54.49 -14.45 -6.97
C GLU A 129 -53.67 -14.27 -8.26
N MET A 130 -52.36 -14.51 -8.20
CA MET A 130 -51.50 -14.49 -9.39
C MET A 130 -51.84 -15.61 -10.39
N LYS A 131 -52.12 -16.83 -9.92
CA LYS A 131 -52.57 -17.94 -10.78
C LYS A 131 -53.88 -17.60 -11.49
N LYS A 132 -54.80 -16.92 -10.79
CA LYS A 132 -56.06 -16.44 -11.35
C LYS A 132 -55.83 -15.34 -12.40
N LYS A 133 -54.98 -14.35 -12.12
CA LYS A 133 -54.61 -13.29 -13.07
C LYS A 133 -53.93 -13.83 -14.33
N MET A 134 -53.13 -14.88 -14.20
CA MET A 134 -52.44 -15.52 -15.33
C MET A 134 -53.29 -16.54 -16.10
N GLY A 135 -54.54 -16.80 -15.69
CA GLY A 135 -55.41 -17.76 -16.34
C GLY A 135 -54.93 -19.22 -16.23
N LEU A 136 -54.12 -19.54 -15.20
CA LEU A 136 -53.50 -20.86 -15.00
C LEU A 136 -54.38 -21.81 -14.17
N LEU A 137 -55.57 -21.39 -13.75
CA LEU A 137 -56.53 -22.24 -13.06
C LEU A 137 -57.20 -23.18 -14.08
N GLY A 138 -56.69 -24.41 -14.22
CA GLY A 138 -57.37 -25.48 -14.97
C GLY A 138 -56.52 -26.46 -15.78
N GLN A 139 -55.20 -26.32 -15.88
CA GLN A 139 -54.38 -27.29 -16.61
C GLN A 139 -53.70 -28.29 -15.68
N GLN A 140 -54.30 -29.47 -15.51
CA GLN A 140 -53.54 -30.66 -15.17
C GLN A 140 -52.70 -31.03 -16.40
N THR A 141 -51.40 -30.77 -16.38
CA THR A 141 -50.50 -31.23 -17.45
C THR A 141 -50.03 -32.65 -17.16
N PRO A 142 -50.30 -33.66 -18.01
CA PRO A 142 -49.42 -34.80 -18.11
C PRO A 142 -48.09 -34.32 -18.69
N HIS A 143 -46.98 -34.61 -18.00
CA HIS A 143 -45.61 -34.25 -18.40
C HIS A 143 -45.31 -34.61 -19.87
N PRO A 144 -44.91 -33.66 -20.73
CA PRO A 144 -44.19 -33.96 -21.96
C PRO A 144 -42.68 -33.80 -21.73
N THR A 145 -41.93 -34.84 -22.08
CA THR A 145 -40.46 -34.90 -22.04
C THR A 145 -39.85 -33.83 -22.95
N GLN A 146 -38.86 -33.08 -22.43
CA GLN A 146 -38.15 -32.04 -23.17
C GLN A 146 -37.43 -32.61 -24.40
N LYS A 147 -37.71 -32.04 -25.58
CA LYS A 147 -36.77 -32.07 -26.71
C LYS A 147 -35.96 -30.78 -26.68
N SER A 148 -34.65 -30.90 -26.59
CA SER A 148 -33.70 -29.79 -26.67
C SER A 148 -33.71 -29.18 -28.07
N CYS A 149 -34.01 -27.89 -28.17
CA CYS A 149 -33.77 -27.11 -29.39
C CYS A 149 -32.40 -26.42 -29.30
N GLY A 150 -31.59 -26.63 -30.33
CA GLY A 150 -30.22 -26.16 -30.47
C GLY A 150 -30.12 -24.63 -30.52
N PHE A 151 -29.01 -24.13 -29.99
CA PHE A 151 -28.67 -22.72 -29.93
C PHE A 151 -28.03 -22.30 -31.26
N ASP A 152 -28.76 -21.54 -32.08
CA ASP A 152 -28.24 -20.97 -33.33
C ASP A 152 -27.56 -19.61 -33.06
N SER A 153 -26.28 -19.54 -33.40
CA SER A 153 -25.40 -18.39 -33.24
C SER A 153 -25.45 -17.49 -34.48
N LYS A 154 -26.14 -16.34 -34.39
CA LYS A 154 -25.94 -15.21 -35.31
C LYS A 154 -25.98 -13.87 -34.58
N VAL A 155 -24.81 -13.37 -34.20
CA VAL A 155 -24.61 -11.94 -33.91
C VAL A 155 -23.73 -11.38 -35.02
N ALA A 156 -24.36 -10.67 -35.96
CA ALA A 156 -23.68 -9.96 -37.02
C ALA A 156 -22.99 -8.71 -36.45
N SER A 157 -21.72 -8.54 -36.79
CA SER A 157 -20.86 -7.43 -36.42
C SER A 157 -21.08 -6.26 -37.40
N THR A 158 -21.37 -5.07 -36.88
CA THR A 158 -21.36 -3.81 -37.64
C THR A 158 -20.07 -3.04 -37.34
N PRO A 159 -19.25 -2.65 -38.33
CA PRO A 159 -18.11 -1.75 -38.11
C PRO A 159 -18.51 -0.29 -38.37
N SER A 160 -18.28 0.59 -37.38
CA SER A 160 -18.42 2.05 -37.52
C SER A 160 -17.10 2.70 -37.99
N GLN A 161 -17.24 3.75 -38.80
CA GLN A 161 -16.21 4.36 -39.65
C GLN A 161 -15.22 5.28 -38.92
N LYS A 162 -13.99 5.38 -39.45
CA LYS A 162 -12.95 6.39 -39.16
C LYS A 162 -13.24 7.71 -39.87
N SER A 163 -12.83 8.83 -39.28
CA SER A 163 -12.35 10.03 -40.00
C SER A 163 -11.31 10.81 -39.18
N SER A 164 -10.42 11.53 -39.89
CA SER A 164 -9.18 12.16 -39.44
C SER A 164 -9.14 13.68 -39.74
N ASP A 165 -8.14 14.35 -39.14
CA ASP A 165 -7.42 15.56 -39.59
C ASP A 165 -8.01 16.99 -39.38
N ASN A 166 -7.35 17.81 -38.54
CA ASN A 166 -6.37 18.85 -38.95
C ASN A 166 -6.13 19.98 -37.92
N THR A 167 -4.86 20.38 -37.78
CA THR A 167 -4.31 21.55 -37.03
C THR A 167 -4.15 22.77 -37.95
N PRO A 168 -3.91 23.99 -37.42
CA PRO A 168 -2.75 24.75 -37.92
C PRO A 168 -1.91 25.53 -36.88
N ILE A 169 -0.67 25.81 -37.31
CA ILE A 169 0.53 26.37 -36.67
C ILE A 169 0.55 27.92 -36.73
N ASN A 170 1.30 28.60 -35.84
CA ASN A 170 2.01 29.85 -36.22
C ASN A 170 3.26 30.20 -35.36
N ILE A 171 4.42 30.02 -36.00
CA ILE A 171 5.67 30.82 -36.19
C ILE A 171 6.13 31.88 -35.15
N LEU A 172 7.45 31.81 -34.86
CA LEU A 172 8.36 32.67 -34.09
C LEU A 172 8.85 33.92 -34.86
N PRO A 173 9.54 34.87 -34.22
CA PRO A 173 10.88 35.22 -34.74
C PRO A 173 11.98 35.47 -33.68
N GLN A 174 13.23 35.24 -34.10
CA GLN A 174 14.51 35.49 -33.39
C GLN A 174 15.09 36.88 -33.70
N LYS A 175 16.03 37.40 -32.86
CA LYS A 175 17.31 37.99 -33.34
C LYS A 175 18.37 38.30 -32.25
N ASP A 176 19.55 37.70 -32.45
CA ASP A 176 20.97 38.13 -32.37
C ASP A 176 21.60 39.00 -31.27
N SER A 177 22.94 38.91 -31.25
CA SER A 177 23.94 39.16 -30.21
C SER A 177 24.92 40.30 -30.58
N SER A 178 25.61 40.91 -29.59
CA SER A 178 27.00 41.43 -29.73
C SER A 178 27.61 41.92 -28.40
N SER A 179 28.96 41.93 -28.35
CA SER A 179 29.92 42.17 -27.24
C SER A 179 30.11 43.67 -26.85
N THR A 180 30.79 44.12 -25.77
CA THR A 180 32.26 44.01 -25.48
C THR A 180 32.66 44.78 -24.18
N LYS A 181 33.81 44.40 -23.57
CA LYS A 181 34.78 45.12 -22.69
C LYS A 181 34.54 45.21 -21.16
N GLY A 182 35.66 44.97 -20.44
CA GLY A 182 35.73 44.54 -19.04
C GLY A 182 36.17 45.59 -18.02
N ASN A 183 35.86 45.27 -16.76
CA ASN A 183 36.08 46.06 -15.55
C ASN A 183 36.81 45.18 -14.52
N PRO A 184 37.66 45.67 -13.58
CA PRO A 184 38.47 44.82 -12.69
C PRO A 184 37.65 43.95 -11.73
N ALA A 185 36.43 44.40 -11.38
CA ALA A 185 35.45 43.59 -10.65
C ALA A 185 34.92 42.39 -11.47
N ALA A 186 34.94 42.50 -12.80
CA ALA A 186 34.54 41.43 -13.70
C ALA A 186 35.53 40.25 -13.67
N ALA A 187 36.81 40.49 -13.37
CA ALA A 187 37.81 39.41 -13.32
C ALA A 187 37.61 38.48 -12.11
N SER A 188 37.37 39.03 -10.92
CA SER A 188 37.03 38.23 -9.73
C SER A 188 35.67 37.54 -9.87
N ASP A 189 34.73 38.21 -10.52
CA ASP A 189 33.41 37.66 -10.83
C ASP A 189 33.46 36.51 -11.84
N GLU A 190 34.33 36.61 -12.85
CA GLU A 190 34.57 35.54 -13.83
C GLU A 190 35.20 34.30 -13.18
N ILE A 191 36.14 34.49 -12.25
CA ILE A 191 36.74 33.38 -11.48
C ILE A 191 35.66 32.68 -10.67
N ILE A 192 34.83 33.42 -9.91
CA ILE A 192 33.75 32.83 -9.11
C ILE A 192 32.73 32.10 -10.00
N LEU A 193 32.33 32.71 -11.13
CA LEU A 193 31.41 32.08 -12.08
C LEU A 193 32.00 30.80 -12.68
N LYS A 194 33.32 30.77 -12.95
CA LYS A 194 34.02 29.59 -13.44
C LYS A 194 34.02 28.48 -12.39
N THR A 195 34.33 28.79 -11.13
CA THR A 195 34.29 27.82 -10.02
C THR A 195 32.88 27.28 -9.79
N ILE A 196 31.85 28.13 -9.80
CA ILE A 196 30.44 27.72 -9.69
C ILE A 196 30.06 26.83 -10.86
N LYS A 197 30.49 27.15 -12.10
CA LYS A 197 30.22 26.32 -13.27
C LYS A 197 30.85 24.94 -13.14
N GLU A 198 32.11 24.86 -12.73
CA GLU A 198 32.80 23.59 -12.48
C GLU A 198 32.10 22.75 -11.40
N LEU A 199 31.65 23.39 -10.31
CA LEU A 199 30.90 22.74 -9.23
C LEU A 199 29.59 22.12 -9.73
N ILE A 200 28.83 22.86 -10.55
CA ILE A 200 27.55 22.45 -11.12
C ILE A 200 27.75 21.29 -12.10
N VAL A 201 28.79 21.36 -12.96
CA VAL A 201 29.12 20.28 -13.90
C VAL A 201 29.56 19.02 -13.15
N ARG A 202 30.43 19.15 -12.14
CA ARG A 202 30.89 18.02 -11.30
C ARG A 202 29.73 17.29 -10.63
N ASN A 203 28.66 18.01 -10.28
CA ASN A 203 27.46 17.44 -9.65
C ASN A 203 26.36 17.03 -10.64
N GLY A 204 26.64 17.01 -11.96
CA GLY A 204 25.76 16.42 -12.97
C GLY A 204 24.52 17.24 -13.32
N PHE A 205 24.52 18.54 -13.03
CA PHE A 205 23.39 19.42 -13.36
C PHE A 205 23.25 19.61 -14.87
N LYS A 206 22.01 19.44 -15.37
CA LYS A 206 21.66 19.67 -16.78
C LYS A 206 20.99 21.05 -16.95
N ASN A 207 21.06 21.61 -18.16
CA ASN A 207 20.36 22.84 -18.56
C ASN A 207 20.75 24.11 -17.77
N TYR A 208 22.04 24.41 -17.64
CA TYR A 208 22.49 25.71 -17.11
C TYR A 208 22.89 26.64 -18.27
N ASN A 209 22.39 27.88 -18.25
CA ASN A 209 22.79 28.92 -19.20
C ASN A 209 23.54 30.06 -18.47
N SER A 210 24.08 31.03 -19.21
CA SER A 210 24.82 32.15 -18.65
C SER A 210 24.01 32.94 -17.62
N GLN A 211 22.71 33.14 -17.87
CA GLN A 211 21.81 33.83 -16.95
C GLN A 211 21.59 33.03 -15.66
N THR A 212 21.50 31.70 -15.75
CA THR A 212 21.38 30.82 -14.58
C THR A 212 22.60 30.92 -13.68
N LEU A 213 23.81 30.93 -14.25
CA LEU A 213 25.06 31.07 -13.48
C LEU A 213 25.13 32.43 -12.77
N LYS A 214 24.72 33.52 -13.44
CA LYS A 214 24.61 34.85 -12.82
C LYS A 214 23.61 34.87 -11.66
N ASN A 215 22.44 34.24 -11.84
CA ASN A 215 21.44 34.15 -10.79
C ASN A 215 21.95 33.36 -9.57
N ILE A 216 22.61 32.22 -9.79
CA ILE A 216 23.20 31.41 -8.72
C ILE A 216 24.19 32.24 -7.92
N LYS A 217 25.12 32.91 -8.60
CA LYS A 217 26.09 33.81 -7.96
C LYS A 217 25.40 34.90 -7.14
N ASN A 218 24.36 35.53 -7.69
CA ASN A 218 23.65 36.62 -7.00
C ASN A 218 22.96 36.13 -5.73
N TYR A 219 22.21 35.03 -5.80
CA TYR A 219 21.49 34.48 -4.64
C TYR A 219 22.42 33.84 -3.61
N SER A 220 23.57 33.30 -4.02
CA SER A 220 24.60 32.83 -3.09
C SER A 220 25.50 33.94 -2.54
N LYS A 221 25.27 35.20 -2.94
CA LYS A 221 26.14 36.36 -2.65
C LYS A 221 27.62 36.12 -3.04
N GLY A 222 27.86 35.36 -4.10
CA GLY A 222 29.19 34.99 -4.58
C GLY A 222 29.89 33.90 -3.76
N SER A 223 29.24 33.32 -2.76
CA SER A 223 29.81 32.23 -1.95
C SER A 223 29.65 30.87 -2.64
N VAL A 224 30.76 30.21 -2.93
CA VAL A 224 30.77 28.84 -3.48
C VAL A 224 30.28 27.85 -2.41
N GLY A 225 30.68 28.03 -1.15
CA GLY A 225 30.29 27.15 -0.06
C GLY A 225 28.78 27.16 0.23
N GLU A 226 28.09 28.28 -0.03
CA GLU A 226 26.63 28.30 0.07
C GLU A 226 25.98 27.46 -1.03
N VAL A 227 26.53 27.48 -2.25
CA VAL A 227 26.04 26.65 -3.36
C VAL A 227 26.27 25.16 -3.05
N GLU A 228 27.42 24.79 -2.47
CA GLU A 228 27.70 23.42 -2.02
C GLU A 228 26.67 22.91 -1.01
N LYS A 229 26.36 23.71 0.01
CA LYS A 229 25.32 23.38 1.01
C LYS A 229 23.97 23.12 0.36
N VAL A 230 23.57 23.91 -0.63
CA VAL A 230 22.31 23.69 -1.35
C VAL A 230 22.35 22.41 -2.18
N ILE A 231 23.47 22.11 -2.83
CA ILE A 231 23.63 20.86 -3.60
C ILE A 231 23.52 19.64 -2.66
N GLU A 232 24.15 19.68 -1.48
CA GLU A 232 24.01 18.63 -0.47
C GLU A 232 22.58 18.51 0.05
N PHE A 233 21.91 19.64 0.29
CA PHE A 233 20.49 19.67 0.65
C PHE A 233 19.60 19.04 -0.44
N MET A 234 19.86 19.31 -1.72
CA MET A 234 19.12 18.69 -2.82
C MET A 234 19.34 17.17 -2.88
N LYS A 235 20.57 16.70 -2.66
CA LYS A 235 20.89 15.27 -2.61
C LYS A 235 20.20 14.58 -1.43
N SER A 236 20.26 15.18 -0.24
CA SER A 236 19.65 14.59 0.96
C SER A 236 18.13 14.53 0.89
N LYS A 237 17.49 15.47 0.18
CA LYS A 237 16.03 15.47 -0.06
C LYS A 237 15.61 14.74 -1.34
N ASN A 238 16.54 14.08 -2.05
CA ASN A 238 16.30 13.41 -3.33
C ASN A 238 15.58 14.32 -4.37
N LYS A 239 15.91 15.62 -4.38
CA LYS A 239 15.37 16.58 -5.35
C LYS A 239 16.13 16.45 -6.68
N PRO A 240 15.46 16.66 -7.83
CA PRO A 240 16.12 16.57 -9.12
C PRO A 240 17.19 17.65 -9.26
N LEU A 241 18.41 17.25 -9.67
CA LEU A 241 19.58 18.12 -9.87
C LEU A 241 19.43 19.00 -11.11
N ASN A 242 18.55 19.99 -10.99
CA ASN A 242 18.21 20.96 -12.02
C ASN A 242 18.63 22.36 -11.59
N SER A 243 19.26 23.10 -12.50
CA SER A 243 19.78 24.44 -12.28
C SER A 243 18.69 25.45 -11.87
N LYS A 244 17.46 25.30 -12.39
CA LYS A 244 16.30 26.15 -12.00
C LYS A 244 15.88 25.92 -10.54
N ILE A 245 15.94 24.68 -10.08
CA ILE A 245 15.55 24.31 -8.72
C ILE A 245 16.63 24.78 -7.73
N LEU A 246 17.90 24.64 -8.10
CA LEU A 246 19.02 25.20 -7.33
C LEU A 246 18.86 26.71 -7.11
N VAL A 247 18.53 27.47 -8.17
CA VAL A 247 18.26 28.91 -8.07
C VAL A 247 17.08 29.21 -7.14
N ALA A 248 15.99 28.45 -7.23
CA ALA A 248 14.83 28.64 -6.37
C ALA A 248 15.18 28.42 -4.89
N ILE A 249 15.86 27.32 -4.56
CA ILE A 249 16.27 27.03 -3.18
C ILE A 249 17.24 28.10 -2.63
N LEU A 250 18.20 28.55 -3.45
CA LEU A 250 19.11 29.64 -3.07
C LEU A 250 18.37 30.95 -2.83
N LYS A 251 17.34 31.25 -3.62
CA LYS A 251 16.51 32.45 -3.49
C LYS A 251 15.66 32.41 -2.22
N ASP A 252 15.01 31.28 -1.96
CA ASP A 252 14.06 31.11 -0.86
C ASP A 252 14.74 30.75 0.46
N LYS A 253 16.03 30.36 0.41
CA LYS A 253 16.87 29.94 1.54
C LYS A 253 16.36 28.71 2.28
N ASP A 254 15.61 27.84 1.60
CA ASP A 254 15.04 26.62 2.19
C ASP A 254 16.10 25.69 2.78
N HIS A 255 17.33 25.71 2.26
CA HIS A 255 18.46 24.93 2.77
C HIS A 255 18.90 25.33 4.19
N ARG A 256 18.42 26.46 4.71
CA ARG A 256 18.65 26.92 6.09
C ARG A 256 17.56 26.45 7.05
N ILE A 257 16.46 25.89 6.54
CA ILE A 257 15.41 25.33 7.35
C ILE A 257 15.93 23.98 7.86
N VAL A 258 16.32 23.96 9.14
CA VAL A 258 16.60 22.71 9.87
C VAL A 258 15.26 21.99 10.01
N GLU A 259 14.89 21.20 9.01
CA GLU A 259 13.73 20.31 9.15
C GLU A 259 14.02 19.33 10.28
N SER A 260 13.23 19.43 11.36
CA SER A 260 13.22 18.46 12.45
C SER A 260 13.18 17.05 11.86
N ILE A 261 14.15 16.21 12.21
CA ILE A 261 14.19 14.81 11.77
C ILE A 261 12.90 14.14 12.24
N ASP A 262 11.98 13.91 11.31
CA ASP A 262 10.78 13.13 11.60
C ASP A 262 11.23 11.67 11.77
N LEU A 263 11.38 11.25 13.04
CA LEU A 263 11.82 9.90 13.44
C LEU A 263 10.96 8.78 12.82
N LYS A 264 9.79 9.12 12.27
CA LYS A 264 8.88 8.23 11.55
C LYS A 264 9.31 7.93 10.11
N LYS A 265 10.15 8.77 9.48
CA LYS A 265 10.58 8.60 8.08
C LYS A 265 11.83 7.72 7.91
N ILE A 266 12.62 7.53 8.96
CA ILE A 266 13.84 6.71 8.92
C ILE A 266 13.46 5.23 8.93
N THR A 267 13.97 4.47 7.96
CA THR A 267 13.66 3.06 7.79
C THR A 267 14.33 2.20 8.87
N ARG A 268 13.75 1.02 9.17
CA ARG A 268 14.31 0.05 10.12
C ARG A 268 15.78 -0.30 9.78
N LYS A 269 16.07 -0.49 8.50
CA LYS A 269 17.41 -0.87 8.02
C LYS A 269 18.44 0.21 8.37
N GLU A 270 18.12 1.47 8.12
CA GLU A 270 19.01 2.60 8.42
C GLU A 270 19.26 2.74 9.93
N LYS A 271 18.24 2.54 10.77
CA LYS A 271 18.39 2.54 12.23
C LYS A 271 19.36 1.46 12.70
N ILE A 272 19.22 0.25 12.18
CA ILE A 272 20.11 -0.87 12.53
C ILE A 272 21.53 -0.59 12.06
N THR A 273 21.72 -0.17 10.80
CA THR A 273 23.06 0.14 10.27
C THR A 273 23.76 1.24 11.07
N PHE A 274 23.05 2.30 11.44
CA PHE A 274 23.60 3.35 12.29
C PHE A 274 24.03 2.80 13.66
N MET A 275 23.17 2.01 14.30
CA MET A 275 23.47 1.46 15.62
C MET A 275 24.62 0.45 15.58
N VAL A 276 24.72 -0.38 14.55
CA VAL A 276 25.83 -1.32 14.37
C VAL A 276 27.15 -0.59 14.16
N LYS A 277 27.14 0.57 13.50
CA LYS A 277 28.35 1.39 13.31
C LYS A 277 28.77 2.13 14.58
N ASN A 278 27.81 2.58 15.39
CA ASN A 278 28.07 3.33 16.61
C ASN A 278 28.31 2.47 17.85
N LEU A 279 27.72 1.28 17.91
CA LEU A 279 27.96 0.30 18.97
C LEU A 279 29.15 -0.56 18.57
N GLY A 280 30.06 -0.84 19.51
CA GLY A 280 31.17 -1.75 19.26
C GLY A 280 30.70 -3.20 19.07
N GLU A 281 31.50 -4.01 18.40
CA GLU A 281 31.23 -5.43 18.17
C GLU A 281 30.99 -6.22 19.48
N SER A 282 31.69 -5.84 20.56
CA SER A 282 31.54 -6.46 21.88
C SER A 282 30.15 -6.25 22.47
N GLU A 283 29.57 -5.07 22.29
CA GLU A 283 28.24 -4.73 22.81
C GLU A 283 27.14 -5.40 21.98
N ILE A 284 27.31 -5.45 20.67
CA ILE A 284 26.41 -6.19 19.77
C ILE A 284 26.42 -7.68 20.10
N ARG A 285 27.60 -8.27 20.31
CA ARG A 285 27.76 -9.67 20.70
C ARG A 285 27.13 -9.95 22.06
N SER A 286 27.32 -9.06 23.04
CA SER A 286 26.68 -9.16 24.36
C SER A 286 25.15 -9.14 24.25
N MET A 287 24.59 -8.21 23.48
CA MET A 287 23.15 -8.14 23.23
C MET A 287 22.62 -9.42 22.57
N ARG A 288 23.33 -9.94 21.56
CA ARG A 288 22.97 -11.17 20.88
C ARG A 288 22.97 -12.37 21.84
N ASN A 289 23.99 -12.48 22.69
CA ASN A 289 24.09 -13.54 23.69
C ASN A 289 23.00 -13.44 24.76
N SER A 290 22.62 -12.23 25.17
CA SER A 290 21.49 -12.04 26.09
C SER A 290 20.16 -12.46 25.47
N ILE A 291 19.97 -12.22 24.17
CA ILE A 291 18.76 -12.65 23.44
C ILE A 291 18.73 -14.18 23.32
N LEU A 292 19.85 -14.80 22.94
CA LEU A 292 20.01 -16.26 22.89
C LEU A 292 19.68 -16.92 24.23
N LYS A 293 20.13 -16.34 25.34
CA LYS A 293 19.85 -16.86 26.68
C LYS A 293 18.35 -16.79 27.05
N ASN A 294 17.62 -15.80 26.52
CA ASN A 294 16.20 -15.61 26.81
C ASN A 294 15.28 -16.45 25.93
N ILE A 295 15.68 -16.75 24.68
CA ILE A 295 14.88 -17.52 23.71
C ILE A 295 15.16 -19.03 23.82
N GLY A 296 16.31 -19.41 24.41
CA GLY A 296 16.79 -20.79 24.40
C GLY A 296 17.63 -21.08 23.14
N TYR A 297 18.28 -22.24 23.10
CA TYR A 297 19.22 -22.63 22.03
C TYR A 297 18.57 -22.90 20.65
N GLU A 298 17.27 -22.60 20.48
CA GLU A 298 16.59 -22.67 19.19
C GLU A 298 16.82 -21.37 18.42
N CYS A 299 17.76 -21.42 17.48
CA CYS A 299 18.41 -20.28 16.81
C CYS A 299 17.52 -19.41 15.88
N GLN A 300 16.19 -19.57 15.86
CA GLN A 300 15.32 -18.82 14.95
C GLN A 300 14.78 -17.54 15.60
N GLY A 301 15.14 -16.37 15.05
CA GLY A 301 14.60 -15.06 15.45
C GLY A 301 15.56 -14.15 16.23
N VAL A 302 16.75 -14.64 16.59
CA VAL A 302 17.75 -13.88 17.38
C VAL A 302 18.15 -12.58 16.68
N ASP A 303 18.38 -12.62 15.37
CA ASP A 303 18.82 -11.45 14.61
C ASP A 303 17.70 -10.41 14.43
N ASP A 304 16.44 -10.86 14.42
CA ASP A 304 15.28 -9.96 14.36
C ASP A 304 15.00 -9.26 15.67
N ASP A 305 15.14 -9.98 16.78
CA ASP A 305 15.06 -9.39 18.11
C ASP A 305 16.24 -8.49 18.42
N LEU A 306 17.43 -8.84 17.94
CA LEU A 306 18.58 -7.93 17.98
C LEU A 306 18.28 -6.66 17.19
N GLY A 307 17.76 -6.78 15.97
CA GLY A 307 17.32 -5.64 15.16
C GLY A 307 16.25 -4.78 15.84
N ASN A 308 15.28 -5.40 16.54
CA ASN A 308 14.26 -4.72 17.32
C ASN A 308 14.87 -3.91 18.48
N GLN A 309 15.78 -4.51 19.23
CA GLN A 309 16.45 -3.84 20.34
C GLN A 309 17.32 -2.67 19.87
N LEU A 310 18.06 -2.85 18.76
CA LEU A 310 18.85 -1.78 18.16
C LEU A 310 17.95 -0.61 17.71
N CYS A 311 16.80 -0.90 17.08
CA CYS A 311 15.85 0.15 16.72
C CYS A 311 15.28 0.91 17.94
N LYS A 312 14.98 0.21 19.03
CA LYS A 312 14.54 0.84 20.29
C LYS A 312 15.62 1.76 20.85
N LYS A 313 16.87 1.29 20.87
CA LYS A 313 18.03 2.05 21.38
C LYS A 313 18.30 3.29 20.51
N TYR A 314 18.20 3.16 19.19
CA TYR A 314 18.27 4.29 18.25
C TYR A 314 17.24 5.38 18.58
N ASN A 315 15.96 4.99 18.69
CA ASN A 315 14.90 5.95 18.97
C ASN A 315 15.13 6.64 20.33
N LYS A 316 15.61 5.91 21.33
CA LYS A 316 15.93 6.47 22.65
C LYS A 316 17.07 7.49 22.58
N LEU A 317 18.16 7.17 21.87
CA LEU A 317 19.29 8.08 21.66
C LEU A 317 18.86 9.37 20.96
N LYS A 318 18.13 9.26 19.84
CA LYS A 318 17.66 10.43 19.11
C LYS A 318 16.64 11.26 19.87
N THR A 319 15.80 10.64 20.70
CA THR A 319 14.89 11.37 21.59
C THR A 319 15.67 12.15 22.65
N GLN A 320 16.76 11.58 23.19
CA GLN A 320 17.61 12.26 24.16
C GLN A 320 18.38 13.42 23.52
N GLU A 321 18.97 13.23 22.34
CA GLU A 321 19.64 14.31 21.58
C GLU A 321 18.71 15.51 21.36
N VAL A 322 17.48 15.27 20.91
CA VAL A 322 16.47 16.34 20.72
C VAL A 322 16.13 17.06 22.03
N LEU A 323 16.09 16.35 23.16
CA LEU A 323 15.84 16.95 24.47
C LEU A 323 17.03 17.77 24.99
N TYR A 324 18.27 17.36 24.69
CA TYR A 324 19.48 18.10 25.02
C TYR A 324 19.64 19.37 24.17
N GLU A 325 19.33 19.30 22.87
CA GLU A 325 19.32 20.48 21.97
C GLU A 325 18.29 21.52 22.43
N LYS A 326 17.08 21.09 22.79
CA LYS A 326 16.05 22.00 23.34
C LYS A 326 16.41 22.61 24.70
N LYS A 327 17.23 21.94 25.51
CA LYS A 327 17.70 22.47 26.79
C LYS A 327 18.84 23.47 26.61
N SER A 328 19.72 23.26 25.64
CA SER A 328 20.84 24.17 25.34
C SER A 328 20.37 25.48 24.68
N GLU A 329 19.29 25.44 23.88
CA GLU A 329 18.64 26.65 23.36
C GLU A 329 18.00 27.53 24.45
N LYS A 330 17.56 26.94 25.57
CA LYS A 330 16.97 27.68 26.70
C LYS A 330 17.99 28.37 27.62
N VAL A 331 19.28 28.08 27.46
CA VAL A 331 20.36 28.65 28.29
C VAL A 331 21.02 29.88 27.63
N ILE A 332 20.67 30.18 26.37
CA ILE A 332 21.23 31.31 25.60
C ILE A 332 20.16 32.41 25.38
N VAL A 333 19.26 32.61 26.34
CA VAL A 333 18.33 33.76 26.36
C VAL A 333 18.53 34.56 27.64
#